data_AF-A0A6P3YW73-F1
#
_entry.id   AF-A0A6P3YW73-F1
#
_cell.length_a   1.000
_cell.length_b   1.000
_cell.length_c   1.000
_cell.angle_alpha   90.00
_cell.angle_beta   90.00
_cell.angle_gamma   90.00
#
_symmetry.space_group_name_H-M   'P 1'
#
loop_
_entity.id
_entity.type
_entity.pdbx_description
1 polymer ?
#
loop_
_entity_poly.entity_id
_entity_poly.type
_entity_poly.pdbx_seq_one_letter_code
_entity_poly.pdbx_strand_id
1 'polypeptide(L)'
;METGISRRKRDLPPAHYKLKIKSYSLLIQSEAEKYDSGVFETGGHKWSLSLYPNGNKSSSGNGYISLCLVIEETDTYPHGWEVLVDLKLFVFDQIRDKYLTIQDADGAFRRFNEMNTEWGFGQLISEEIFNNSSNGYLVNDSCLFGAEVCVINHTHTWESLSMVKEPRNGTFTWKLENFSTLNKTSYVSPAFLVGERNWFLTVYPKGNGTENGKSLSIFLKFESLSIFLKFEDTPANRAVYADHILRMLGMLNKKKEYASDKHWFSASSNDWGYPSFISLKELNNASNGFIVNDTITIEVEILVLSEIKVFRSENTEEA
;
A
#
# COMPACT_ATOMS: atom_id res chain seq x y z
N MET A 1 -1.29 28.02 -25.02
CA MET A 1 -2.03 26.83 -25.47
C MET A 1 -3.15 26.64 -24.48
N GLU A 2 -4.40 26.90 -24.86
CA GLU A 2 -5.55 26.66 -23.97
C GLU A 2 -5.61 25.15 -23.68
N THR A 3 -5.27 24.79 -22.45
CA THR A 3 -5.24 23.43 -21.95
C THR A 3 -6.66 22.88 -21.92
N GLY A 4 -6.82 21.64 -22.40
CA GLY A 4 -8.12 21.03 -22.66
C GLY A 4 -8.96 20.93 -21.38
N ILE A 5 -10.21 21.37 -21.43
CA ILE A 5 -11.21 21.08 -20.40
C ILE A 5 -12.01 19.86 -20.87
N SER A 6 -12.08 18.82 -20.05
CA SER A 6 -12.91 17.65 -20.31
C SER A 6 -14.32 17.85 -19.74
N ARG A 7 -15.35 17.56 -20.55
CA ARG A 7 -16.75 17.59 -20.16
C ARG A 7 -17.40 16.24 -20.47
N ARG A 8 -17.98 15.58 -19.46
CA ARG A 8 -18.65 14.29 -19.63
C ARG A 8 -19.86 14.14 -18.71
N LYS A 9 -20.87 13.39 -19.12
CA LYS A 9 -21.98 13.01 -18.23
C LYS A 9 -21.67 11.68 -17.55
N ARG A 10 -22.00 11.55 -16.26
CA ARG A 10 -21.94 10.29 -15.51
C ARG A 10 -23.13 10.13 -14.57
N ASP A 11 -23.40 8.90 -14.14
CA ASP A 11 -24.47 8.58 -13.18
C ASP A 11 -24.12 8.94 -11.73
N LEU A 12 -22.88 8.68 -11.34
CA LEU A 12 -22.46 8.81 -9.96
C LEU A 12 -22.47 10.28 -9.51
N PRO A 13 -22.93 10.56 -8.28
CA PRO A 13 -22.86 11.90 -7.71
C PRO A 13 -21.42 12.31 -7.34
N PRO A 14 -21.18 13.61 -7.12
CA PRO A 14 -19.94 14.10 -6.50
C PRO A 14 -19.72 13.44 -5.14
N ALA A 15 -18.48 13.01 -4.88
CA ALA A 15 -18.09 12.32 -3.66
C ALA A 15 -18.03 13.24 -2.41
N HIS A 16 -17.66 14.51 -2.57
CA HIS A 16 -17.25 15.33 -1.42
C HIS A 16 -18.28 16.40 -1.02
N TYR A 17 -18.86 17.12 -1.99
CA TYR A 17 -19.78 18.21 -1.66
C TYR A 17 -20.87 18.41 -2.70
N LYS A 18 -22.06 18.82 -2.23
CA LYS A 18 -23.21 19.20 -3.06
C LYS A 18 -23.77 20.53 -2.58
N LEU A 19 -23.93 21.47 -3.51
CA LEU A 19 -24.55 22.77 -3.28
C LEU A 19 -25.87 22.82 -4.04
N LYS A 20 -26.99 22.82 -3.32
CA LYS A 20 -28.32 22.99 -3.91
C LYS A 20 -28.78 24.43 -3.73
N ILE A 21 -29.07 25.11 -4.84
CA ILE A 21 -29.70 26.42 -4.82
C ILE A 21 -31.20 26.25 -5.04
N LYS A 22 -32.00 26.96 -4.24
CA LYS A 22 -33.45 27.10 -4.43
C LYS A 22 -33.74 28.56 -4.67
N SER A 23 -34.80 28.84 -5.43
CA SER A 23 -35.17 30.20 -5.81
C SER A 23 -34.01 30.90 -6.55
N TYR A 24 -33.42 30.22 -7.54
CA TYR A 24 -32.26 30.70 -8.28
C TYR A 24 -32.50 32.07 -8.94
N SER A 25 -33.72 32.32 -9.41
CA SER A 25 -34.14 33.62 -9.93
C SER A 25 -33.96 34.77 -8.93
N LEU A 26 -34.22 34.53 -7.64
CA LEU A 26 -34.02 35.53 -6.58
C LEU A 26 -32.53 35.75 -6.28
N LEU A 27 -31.69 34.70 -6.42
CA LEU A 27 -30.25 34.84 -6.29
C LEU A 27 -29.71 35.80 -7.36
N ILE A 28 -30.17 35.68 -8.61
CA ILE A 28 -29.80 36.61 -9.69
C ILE A 28 -30.30 38.04 -9.38
N GLN A 29 -31.53 38.18 -8.89
CA GLN A 29 -32.12 39.49 -8.55
C GLN A 29 -31.46 40.17 -7.35
N SER A 30 -30.74 39.44 -6.52
CA SER A 30 -30.05 40.01 -5.35
C SER A 30 -28.85 40.90 -5.70
N GLU A 31 -28.44 40.92 -6.98
CA GLU A 31 -27.28 41.64 -7.49
C GLU A 31 -25.94 41.21 -6.86
N ALA A 32 -25.92 40.13 -6.08
CA ALA A 32 -24.70 39.54 -5.55
C ALA A 32 -23.82 39.03 -6.69
N GLU A 33 -22.53 39.38 -6.65
CA GLU A 33 -21.54 38.90 -7.63
C GLU A 33 -21.38 37.38 -7.57
N LYS A 34 -21.30 36.85 -6.34
CA LYS A 34 -21.14 35.43 -6.07
C LYS A 34 -21.88 35.02 -4.80
N TYR A 35 -22.07 33.71 -4.67
CA TYR A 35 -22.51 33.04 -3.45
C TYR A 35 -21.43 32.07 -3.00
N ASP A 36 -20.97 32.21 -1.77
CA ASP A 36 -20.02 31.29 -1.14
C ASP A 36 -20.77 30.26 -0.29
N SER A 37 -20.44 28.99 -0.46
CA SER A 37 -21.05 27.90 0.29
C SER A 37 -20.51 27.79 1.71
N GLY A 38 -21.14 26.95 2.53
CA GLY A 38 -20.49 26.47 3.76
C GLY A 38 -19.20 25.69 3.47
N VAL A 39 -18.36 25.56 4.50
CA VAL A 39 -17.08 24.86 4.45
C VAL A 39 -17.28 23.35 4.56
N PHE A 40 -16.49 22.58 3.79
CA PHE A 40 -16.42 21.12 3.87
C PHE A 40 -14.96 20.66 3.91
N GLU A 41 -14.72 19.49 4.48
CA GLU A 41 -13.36 18.98 4.70
C GLU A 41 -13.12 17.72 3.87
N THR A 42 -12.00 17.69 3.15
CA THR A 42 -11.50 16.49 2.46
C THR A 42 -10.02 16.63 2.16
N GLY A 43 -9.30 15.50 2.12
CA GLY A 43 -7.86 15.46 1.87
C GLY A 43 -7.03 16.23 2.90
N GLY A 44 -7.52 16.40 4.13
CA GLY A 44 -6.83 17.12 5.21
C GLY A 44 -6.93 18.65 5.12
N HIS A 45 -7.74 19.17 4.20
CA HIS A 45 -7.92 20.61 3.99
C HIS A 45 -9.40 20.98 4.02
N LYS A 46 -9.65 22.26 4.32
CA LYS A 46 -10.98 22.85 4.35
C LYS A 46 -11.25 23.62 3.07
N TRP A 47 -12.45 23.46 2.53
CA TRP A 47 -12.82 23.97 1.22
C TRP A 47 -14.20 24.60 1.24
N SER A 48 -14.45 25.55 0.34
CA SER A 48 -15.78 26.06 0.03
C SER A 48 -15.99 26.14 -1.48
N LEU A 49 -17.23 26.36 -1.92
CA LEU A 49 -17.57 26.65 -3.31
C LEU A 49 -18.02 28.09 -3.48
N SER A 50 -17.39 28.81 -4.41
CA SER A 50 -17.84 30.12 -4.90
C SER A 50 -18.61 29.96 -6.21
N LEU A 51 -19.92 30.18 -6.18
CA LEU A 51 -20.81 30.17 -7.34
C LEU A 51 -20.97 31.59 -7.88
N TYR A 52 -20.72 31.81 -9.17
CA TYR A 52 -20.95 33.07 -9.86
C TYR A 52 -22.10 32.89 -10.87
N PRO A 53 -23.35 33.26 -10.52
CA PRO A 53 -24.53 33.03 -11.37
C PRO A 53 -24.48 33.74 -12.73
N ASN A 54 -23.82 34.90 -12.77
CA ASN A 54 -23.63 35.75 -13.96
C ASN A 54 -22.19 35.70 -14.48
N GLY A 55 -21.44 34.66 -14.11
CA GLY A 55 -20.07 34.41 -14.55
C GLY A 55 -19.00 35.18 -13.80
N ASN A 56 -17.86 34.53 -13.61
CA ASN A 56 -16.66 35.14 -13.04
C ASN A 56 -15.91 35.93 -14.14
N LYS A 57 -15.90 37.26 -14.01
CA LYS A 57 -15.26 38.17 -14.95
C LYS A 57 -13.74 37.99 -15.02
N SER A 58 -13.10 37.55 -13.93
CA SER A 58 -11.64 37.32 -13.91
C SER A 58 -11.23 36.05 -14.67
N SER A 59 -12.18 35.18 -15.01
CA SER A 59 -11.95 33.87 -15.64
C SER A 59 -12.73 33.69 -16.95
N SER A 60 -12.97 34.76 -17.69
CA SER A 60 -13.68 34.73 -18.99
C SER A 60 -15.07 34.09 -18.93
N GLY A 61 -15.78 34.26 -17.81
CA GLY A 61 -17.09 33.64 -17.54
C GLY A 61 -18.30 34.37 -18.11
N ASN A 62 -18.14 35.42 -18.92
CA ASN A 62 -19.26 36.19 -19.45
C ASN A 62 -20.22 35.32 -20.31
N GLY A 63 -21.50 35.28 -19.95
CA GLY A 63 -22.51 34.41 -20.59
C GLY A 63 -22.50 32.95 -20.10
N TYR A 64 -21.78 32.68 -19.02
CA TYR A 64 -21.68 31.37 -18.39
C TYR A 64 -21.93 31.48 -16.89
N ILE A 65 -22.38 30.39 -16.29
CA ILE A 65 -22.25 30.18 -14.85
C ILE A 65 -20.82 29.74 -14.58
N SER A 66 -20.20 30.31 -13.56
CA SER A 66 -18.88 29.87 -13.08
C SER A 66 -18.98 29.25 -11.70
N LEU A 67 -18.12 28.29 -11.43
CA LEU A 67 -17.99 27.67 -10.11
C LEU A 67 -16.51 27.47 -9.81
N CYS A 68 -16.13 27.86 -8.61
CA CYS A 68 -14.76 27.73 -8.11
C CYS A 68 -14.75 26.99 -6.77
N LEU A 69 -13.67 26.25 -6.54
CA LEU A 69 -13.27 25.71 -5.25
C LEU A 69 -12.31 26.70 -4.59
N VAL A 70 -12.56 27.01 -3.33
CA VAL A 70 -11.69 27.87 -2.50
C VAL A 70 -11.12 27.03 -1.38
N ILE A 71 -9.82 27.15 -1.11
CA ILE A 71 -9.20 26.59 0.09
C ILE A 71 -9.35 27.60 1.23
N GLU A 72 -9.83 27.11 2.37
CA GLU A 72 -10.23 27.93 3.52
C GLU A 72 -9.24 27.77 4.68
N GLU A 73 -9.28 28.76 5.59
CA GLU A 73 -8.49 28.76 6.83
C GLU A 73 -6.97 28.61 6.57
N THR A 74 -6.46 29.22 5.51
CA THR A 74 -5.04 29.15 5.12
C THR A 74 -4.11 29.91 6.06
N ASP A 75 -4.63 30.72 6.99
CA ASP A 75 -3.83 31.49 7.95
C ASP A 75 -3.00 30.60 8.89
N THR A 76 -3.37 29.32 9.02
CA THR A 76 -2.64 28.34 9.83
C THR A 76 -1.59 27.56 9.04
N TYR A 77 -1.43 27.83 7.74
CA TYR A 77 -0.53 27.06 6.88
C TYR A 77 0.90 27.61 6.99
N PRO A 78 1.93 26.76 6.82
CA PRO A 78 3.32 27.22 6.82
C PRO A 78 3.59 28.16 5.63
N HIS A 79 4.58 29.03 5.77
CA HIS A 79 5.00 29.88 4.65
C HIS A 79 5.45 29.05 3.45
N GLY A 80 5.01 29.44 2.26
CA GLY A 80 5.34 28.73 1.01
C GLY A 80 4.54 27.43 0.81
N TRP A 81 3.43 27.25 1.53
CA TRP A 81 2.58 26.06 1.37
C TRP A 81 2.09 25.88 -0.07
N GLU A 82 1.96 24.61 -0.46
CA GLU A 82 1.44 24.21 -1.76
C GLU A 82 0.51 23.00 -1.58
N VAL A 83 -0.68 23.06 -2.20
CA VAL A 83 -1.63 21.94 -2.24
C VAL A 83 -2.01 21.68 -3.69
N LEU A 84 -1.69 20.49 -4.18
CA LEU A 84 -2.03 20.04 -5.53
C LEU A 84 -3.34 19.26 -5.52
N VAL A 85 -4.23 19.58 -6.45
CA VAL A 85 -5.60 19.06 -6.48
C VAL A 85 -6.00 18.60 -7.88
N ASP A 86 -6.44 17.35 -8.04
CA ASP A 86 -7.29 16.94 -9.16
C ASP A 86 -8.74 17.34 -8.84
N LEU A 87 -9.23 18.35 -9.56
CA LEU A 87 -10.52 19.01 -9.32
C LEU A 87 -11.56 18.58 -10.35
N LYS A 88 -12.72 18.13 -9.85
CA LYS A 88 -13.90 17.90 -10.68
C LYS A 88 -15.08 18.68 -10.11
N LEU A 89 -15.73 19.47 -10.96
CA LEU A 89 -16.94 20.21 -10.63
C LEU A 89 -18.13 19.65 -11.41
N PHE A 90 -19.31 19.73 -10.80
CA PHE A 90 -20.50 19.06 -11.32
C PHE A 90 -21.70 20.00 -11.43
N VAL A 91 -22.52 19.78 -12.46
CA VAL A 91 -23.87 20.35 -12.61
C VAL A 91 -24.84 19.20 -12.83
N PHE A 92 -25.92 19.14 -12.05
CA PHE A 92 -26.86 18.02 -12.09
C PHE A 92 -27.99 18.24 -13.10
N ASP A 93 -28.11 17.33 -14.07
CA ASP A 93 -29.23 17.19 -15.00
C ASP A 93 -30.34 16.40 -14.28
N GLN A 94 -31.30 17.13 -13.72
CA GLN A 94 -32.39 16.61 -12.89
C GLN A 94 -33.42 15.80 -13.68
N ILE A 95 -33.45 15.94 -15.01
CA ILE A 95 -34.41 15.23 -15.88
C ILE A 95 -33.89 13.83 -16.19
N ARG A 96 -32.59 13.72 -16.48
CA ARG A 96 -31.96 12.45 -16.89
C ARG A 96 -31.27 11.73 -15.75
N ASP A 97 -31.24 12.34 -14.56
CA ASP A 97 -30.51 11.87 -13.38
C ASP A 97 -29.02 11.63 -13.68
N LYS A 98 -28.37 12.64 -14.27
CA LYS A 98 -26.96 12.59 -14.66
C LYS A 98 -26.22 13.81 -14.15
N TYR A 99 -24.93 13.65 -13.90
CA TYR A 99 -24.03 14.75 -13.52
C TYR A 99 -23.15 15.11 -14.71
N LEU A 100 -23.30 16.34 -15.22
CA LEU A 100 -22.31 16.95 -16.09
C LEU A 100 -21.06 17.20 -15.24
N THR A 101 -19.96 16.57 -15.60
CA THR A 101 -18.65 16.64 -14.95
C THR A 101 -17.74 17.51 -15.78
N ILE A 102 -17.12 18.50 -15.14
CA ILE A 102 -16.13 19.40 -15.73
C ILE A 102 -14.83 19.22 -14.95
N GLN A 103 -13.73 18.98 -15.65
CA GLN A 103 -12.41 18.81 -15.06
C GLN A 103 -11.32 19.19 -16.07
N ASP A 104 -10.09 19.36 -15.61
CA ASP A 104 -8.93 19.51 -16.49
C ASP A 104 -8.65 18.21 -17.27
N ALA A 105 -8.21 18.33 -18.53
CA ALA A 105 -7.81 17.19 -19.37
C ALA A 105 -6.37 16.74 -19.07
N ASP A 106 -6.01 15.56 -19.57
CA ASP A 106 -4.65 15.00 -19.56
C ASP A 106 -4.00 14.88 -18.16
N GLY A 107 -4.81 14.80 -17.11
CA GLY A 107 -4.32 14.64 -15.74
C GLY A 107 -3.69 15.90 -15.14
N ALA A 108 -3.96 17.08 -15.72
CA ALA A 108 -3.53 18.33 -15.13
C ALA A 108 -4.19 18.55 -13.76
N PHE A 109 -3.42 19.12 -12.83
CA PHE A 109 -3.83 19.41 -11.46
C PHE A 109 -3.77 20.92 -11.18
N ARG A 110 -4.59 21.37 -10.24
CA ARG A 110 -4.66 22.75 -9.77
C ARG A 110 -3.73 22.92 -8.58
N ARG A 111 -2.95 23.99 -8.59
CA ARG A 111 -2.01 24.31 -7.52
C ARG A 111 -2.56 25.44 -6.66
N PHE A 112 -3.01 25.11 -5.46
CA PHE A 112 -3.36 26.08 -4.43
C PHE A 112 -2.09 26.50 -3.66
N ASN A 113 -1.94 27.80 -3.43
CA ASN A 113 -0.84 28.38 -2.65
C ASN A 113 -1.22 29.77 -2.12
N GLU A 114 -0.31 30.44 -1.42
CA GLU A 114 -0.51 31.79 -0.85
C GLU A 114 -1.03 32.82 -1.87
N MET A 115 -0.68 32.68 -3.15
CA MET A 115 -1.10 33.61 -4.20
C MET A 115 -2.38 33.19 -4.92
N ASN A 116 -2.77 31.91 -4.84
CA ASN A 116 -3.89 31.32 -5.58
C ASN A 116 -4.68 30.38 -4.67
N THR A 117 -5.65 30.92 -3.95
CA THR A 117 -6.52 30.17 -3.05
C THR A 117 -7.84 29.74 -3.69
N GLU A 118 -8.11 30.16 -4.93
CA GLU A 118 -9.34 29.86 -5.66
C GLU A 118 -9.02 29.28 -7.04
N TRP A 119 -9.61 28.11 -7.35
CA TRP A 119 -9.53 27.50 -8.68
C TRP A 119 -10.90 26.98 -9.13
N GLY A 120 -11.24 27.20 -10.39
CA GLY A 120 -12.53 26.81 -10.91
C GLY A 120 -12.61 26.78 -12.43
N PHE A 121 -13.84 26.73 -12.92
CA PHE A 121 -14.13 26.83 -14.33
C PHE A 121 -15.00 28.06 -14.57
N GLY A 122 -14.41 29.10 -15.16
CA GLY A 122 -15.13 30.31 -15.58
C GLY A 122 -16.26 29.99 -16.57
N GLN A 123 -16.05 29.02 -17.45
CA GLN A 123 -17.05 28.52 -18.39
C GLN A 123 -17.53 27.12 -18.00
N LEU A 124 -18.14 26.99 -16.81
CA LEU A 124 -18.67 25.72 -16.31
C LEU A 124 -19.79 25.21 -17.22
N ILE A 125 -20.81 26.05 -17.43
CA ILE A 125 -21.96 25.80 -18.30
C ILE A 125 -22.50 27.13 -18.83
N SER A 126 -22.87 27.20 -20.11
CA SER A 126 -23.42 28.44 -20.68
C SER A 126 -24.80 28.73 -20.11
N GLU A 127 -25.14 30.01 -19.98
CA GLU A 127 -26.46 30.43 -19.52
C GLU A 127 -27.58 29.88 -20.42
N GLU A 128 -27.37 29.84 -21.74
CA GLU A 128 -28.31 29.27 -22.70
C GLU A 128 -28.62 27.79 -22.39
N ILE A 129 -27.57 26.98 -22.18
CA ILE A 129 -27.74 25.55 -21.90
C ILE A 129 -28.36 25.35 -20.51
N PHE A 130 -27.94 26.12 -19.51
CA PHE A 130 -28.41 25.99 -18.14
C PHE A 130 -29.89 26.37 -17.98
N ASN A 131 -30.30 27.49 -18.60
CA ASN A 131 -31.67 28.03 -18.50
C ASN A 131 -32.67 27.30 -19.41
N ASN A 132 -32.21 26.56 -20.42
CA ASN A 132 -33.10 25.75 -21.25
C ASN A 132 -33.69 24.59 -20.43
N SER A 133 -35.00 24.65 -20.20
CA SER A 133 -35.75 23.66 -19.39
C SER A 133 -35.61 22.23 -19.89
N SER A 134 -35.30 22.00 -21.17
CA SER A 134 -35.11 20.67 -21.75
C SER A 134 -33.79 20.00 -21.34
N ASN A 135 -32.82 20.79 -20.85
CA ASN A 135 -31.51 20.31 -20.43
C ASN A 135 -31.47 19.85 -18.97
N GLY A 136 -32.44 20.26 -18.15
CA GLY A 136 -32.66 19.74 -16.80
C GLY A 136 -31.74 20.28 -15.71
N TYR A 137 -30.92 21.29 -15.99
CA TYR A 137 -29.99 21.86 -14.99
C TYR A 137 -30.69 22.82 -14.01
N LEU A 138 -31.65 23.61 -14.50
CA LEU A 138 -32.55 24.44 -13.71
C LEU A 138 -33.98 23.91 -13.81
N VAL A 139 -34.50 23.33 -12.73
CA VAL A 139 -35.85 22.75 -12.66
C VAL A 139 -36.57 23.29 -11.44
N ASN A 140 -37.79 23.82 -11.62
CA ASN A 140 -38.58 24.44 -10.56
C ASN A 140 -37.79 25.51 -9.77
N ASP A 141 -37.05 26.35 -10.50
CA ASP A 141 -36.20 27.40 -9.95
C ASP A 141 -35.14 26.88 -8.94
N SER A 142 -34.71 25.63 -9.12
CA SER A 142 -33.69 24.97 -8.31
C SER A 142 -32.65 24.27 -9.18
N CYS A 143 -31.39 24.34 -8.77
CA CYS A 143 -30.26 23.70 -9.41
C CYS A 143 -29.34 23.08 -8.36
N LEU A 144 -28.48 22.14 -8.80
CA LEU A 144 -27.54 21.46 -7.92
C LEU A 144 -26.16 21.39 -8.57
N PHE A 145 -25.18 21.88 -7.82
CA PHE A 145 -23.76 21.80 -8.12
C PHE A 145 -23.07 20.82 -7.18
N GLY A 146 -21.84 20.44 -7.49
CA GLY A 146 -21.01 19.74 -6.52
C GLY A 146 -19.55 19.67 -6.90
N ALA A 147 -18.77 19.05 -6.02
CA ALA A 147 -17.32 19.00 -6.10
C ALA A 147 -16.77 17.63 -5.72
N GLU A 148 -15.71 17.24 -6.43
CA GLU A 148 -14.78 16.21 -6.01
C GLU A 148 -13.38 16.80 -5.99
N VAL A 149 -12.74 16.72 -4.83
CA VAL A 149 -11.42 17.25 -4.56
C VAL A 149 -10.52 16.07 -4.22
N CYS A 150 -9.53 15.81 -5.05
CA CYS A 150 -8.52 14.78 -4.78
C CYS A 150 -7.19 15.49 -4.52
N VAL A 151 -6.78 15.56 -3.26
CA VAL A 151 -5.49 16.15 -2.87
C VAL A 151 -4.37 15.16 -3.19
N ILE A 152 -3.38 15.63 -3.95
CA ILE A 152 -2.23 14.85 -4.39
C ILE A 152 -1.10 15.12 -3.41
N ASN A 153 -0.75 14.11 -2.61
CA ASN A 153 0.38 14.18 -1.69
C ASN A 153 1.60 13.45 -2.28
N HIS A 154 2.77 14.08 -2.19
CA HIS A 154 4.05 13.53 -2.65
C HIS A 154 4.83 12.78 -1.56
N THR A 155 4.25 12.55 -0.38
CA THR A 155 4.83 11.62 0.61
C THR A 155 4.73 10.20 0.06
N HIS A 156 5.76 9.79 -0.67
CA HIS A 156 5.85 8.45 -1.22
C HIS A 156 6.56 7.54 -0.22
N THR A 157 5.85 6.50 0.21
CA THR A 157 6.49 5.31 0.78
C THR A 157 6.84 4.38 -0.38
N TRP A 158 8.09 3.96 -0.46
CA TRP A 158 8.53 3.01 -1.46
C TRP A 158 9.40 1.93 -0.82
N GLU A 159 9.51 0.79 -1.49
CA GLU A 159 10.29 -0.33 -1.00
C GLU A 159 11.23 -0.87 -2.07
N SER A 160 12.34 -1.45 -1.61
CA SER A 160 13.29 -2.17 -2.43
C SER A 160 13.38 -3.60 -1.94
N LEU A 161 13.06 -4.54 -2.83
CA LEU A 161 13.33 -5.97 -2.66
C LEU A 161 14.67 -6.29 -3.33
N SER A 162 15.60 -6.83 -2.57
CA SER A 162 16.92 -7.29 -3.05
C SER A 162 17.06 -8.79 -2.82
N MET A 163 17.60 -9.51 -3.81
CA MET A 163 17.92 -10.94 -3.70
C MET A 163 19.42 -11.09 -3.47
N VAL A 164 19.81 -11.24 -2.20
CA VAL A 164 21.21 -11.30 -1.79
C VAL A 164 21.71 -12.71 -1.93
N LYS A 165 22.65 -12.92 -2.86
CA LYS A 165 23.42 -14.16 -2.96
C LYS A 165 24.47 -14.20 -1.85
N GLU A 166 24.68 -15.38 -1.28
CA GLU A 166 25.67 -15.62 -0.22
C GLU A 166 25.56 -14.59 0.91
N PRO A 167 24.39 -14.49 1.58
CA PRO A 167 24.21 -13.55 2.68
C PRO A 167 25.26 -13.78 3.77
N ARG A 168 25.67 -12.69 4.45
CA ARG A 168 26.61 -12.78 5.57
C ARG A 168 26.07 -13.74 6.63
N ASN A 169 26.94 -14.61 7.13
CA ASN A 169 26.61 -15.67 8.09
C ASN A 169 25.55 -16.67 7.57
N GLY A 170 25.45 -16.87 6.25
CA GLY A 170 24.48 -17.77 5.63
C GLY A 170 24.61 -19.24 6.03
N THR A 171 25.74 -19.65 6.62
CA THR A 171 25.97 -21.02 7.09
C THR A 171 25.84 -21.13 8.60
N PHE A 172 25.05 -22.10 9.06
CA PHE A 172 24.89 -22.43 10.47
C PHE A 172 25.01 -23.93 10.69
N THR A 173 25.77 -24.33 11.72
CA THR A 173 25.98 -25.74 12.09
C THR A 173 25.49 -25.97 13.51
N TRP A 174 24.69 -27.02 13.67
CA TRP A 174 24.12 -27.44 14.94
C TRP A 174 24.52 -28.87 15.28
N LYS A 175 25.09 -29.05 16.47
CA LYS A 175 25.34 -30.37 17.08
C LYS A 175 24.20 -30.71 18.04
N LEU A 176 23.51 -31.79 17.75
CA LEU A 176 22.46 -32.33 18.61
C LEU A 176 23.04 -33.53 19.38
N GLU A 177 23.48 -33.25 20.60
CA GLU A 177 24.16 -34.18 21.50
C GLU A 177 23.18 -35.10 22.25
N ASN A 178 23.71 -36.19 22.82
CA ASN A 178 22.95 -37.21 23.54
C ASN A 178 21.78 -37.78 22.72
N PHE A 179 22.00 -37.98 21.42
CA PHE A 179 21.00 -38.32 20.42
C PHE A 179 20.18 -39.56 20.80
N SER A 180 20.83 -40.57 21.38
CA SER A 180 20.20 -41.80 21.85
C SER A 180 19.16 -41.59 22.97
N THR A 181 19.27 -40.50 23.73
CA THR A 181 18.39 -40.19 24.87
C THR A 181 17.21 -39.29 24.52
N LEU A 182 17.17 -38.79 23.28
CA LEU A 182 16.14 -37.86 22.82
C LEU A 182 14.75 -38.52 22.80
N ASN A 183 13.82 -37.97 23.59
CA ASN A 183 12.47 -38.51 23.76
C ASN A 183 11.34 -37.63 23.20
N LYS A 184 11.59 -36.33 22.94
CA LYS A 184 10.62 -35.42 22.31
C LYS A 184 10.42 -35.72 20.83
N THR A 185 9.28 -35.28 20.30
CA THR A 185 8.92 -35.38 18.88
C THR A 185 9.84 -34.54 17.99
N SER A 186 10.18 -33.33 18.43
CA SER A 186 11.10 -32.44 17.74
C SER A 186 12.00 -31.66 18.68
N TYR A 187 13.11 -31.18 18.11
CA TYR A 187 14.10 -30.34 18.75
C TYR A 187 14.38 -29.15 17.85
N VAL A 188 14.52 -27.98 18.46
CA VAL A 188 14.79 -26.71 17.77
C VAL A 188 16.19 -26.24 18.17
N SER A 189 16.98 -25.80 17.20
CA SER A 189 18.31 -25.24 17.45
C SER A 189 18.22 -23.91 18.20
N PRO A 190 19.35 -23.39 18.72
CA PRO A 190 19.46 -21.95 18.99
C PRO A 190 19.13 -21.12 17.74
N ALA A 191 18.66 -19.89 17.96
CA ALA A 191 18.45 -18.93 16.89
C ALA A 191 19.79 -18.57 16.22
N PHE A 192 19.79 -18.42 14.90
CA PHE A 192 20.90 -17.86 14.16
C PHE A 192 20.42 -16.75 13.22
N LEU A 193 21.24 -15.72 13.07
CA LEU A 193 20.87 -14.48 12.38
C LEU A 193 21.42 -14.46 10.95
N VAL A 194 20.54 -14.36 9.96
CA VAL A 194 20.91 -14.16 8.54
C VAL A 194 19.98 -13.11 7.93
N GLY A 195 20.55 -12.07 7.32
CA GLY A 195 19.80 -10.94 6.75
C GLY A 195 18.87 -10.25 7.75
N GLU A 196 19.35 -10.03 8.98
CA GLU A 196 18.57 -9.40 10.07
C GLU A 196 17.28 -10.15 10.41
N ARG A 197 17.26 -11.46 10.19
CA ARG A 197 16.15 -12.37 10.53
C ARG A 197 16.64 -13.56 11.33
N ASN A 198 15.83 -13.96 12.32
CA ASN A 198 16.09 -15.14 13.12
C ASN A 198 15.62 -16.40 12.39
N TRP A 199 16.53 -17.36 12.31
CA TRP A 199 16.32 -18.67 11.72
C TRP A 199 16.63 -19.76 12.75
N PHE A 200 16.03 -20.92 12.54
CA PHE A 200 16.17 -22.09 13.39
C PHE A 200 16.20 -23.35 12.55
N LEU A 201 16.88 -24.38 13.02
CA LEU A 201 16.71 -25.73 12.51
C LEU A 201 15.74 -26.49 13.41
N THR A 202 14.79 -27.20 12.80
CA THR A 202 13.90 -28.13 13.50
C THR A 202 14.20 -29.54 13.05
N VAL A 203 14.48 -30.42 14.01
CA VAL A 203 14.80 -31.84 13.76
C VAL A 203 13.76 -32.70 14.42
N TYR A 204 13.24 -33.67 13.67
CA TYR A 204 12.38 -34.73 14.18
C TYR A 204 13.18 -36.03 14.16
N PRO A 205 13.81 -36.47 15.28
CA PRO A 205 14.72 -37.60 15.28
C PRO A 205 14.10 -38.91 14.79
N LYS A 206 12.78 -39.06 14.99
CA LYS A 206 12.00 -40.22 14.56
C LYS A 206 11.12 -39.94 13.34
N GLY A 207 11.17 -38.73 12.77
CA GLY A 207 10.39 -38.34 11.59
C GLY A 207 9.14 -37.52 11.88
N ASN A 208 8.66 -36.84 10.85
CA ASN A 208 7.48 -35.97 10.87
C ASN A 208 6.40 -36.49 9.91
N GLY A 209 5.13 -36.36 10.29
CA GLY A 209 3.99 -36.76 9.46
C GLY A 209 4.05 -38.23 9.00
N THR A 210 4.01 -38.45 7.69
CA THR A 210 4.03 -39.79 7.06
C THR A 210 5.36 -40.54 7.22
N GLU A 211 6.42 -39.83 7.63
CA GLU A 211 7.77 -40.35 7.84
C GLU A 211 8.05 -40.73 9.31
N ASN A 212 7.06 -40.57 10.19
CA ASN A 212 7.19 -40.98 11.59
C ASN A 212 7.54 -42.48 11.70
N GLY A 213 8.60 -42.78 12.45
CA GLY A 213 9.21 -44.11 12.61
C GLY A 213 10.07 -44.59 11.44
N LYS A 214 10.20 -43.83 10.34
CA LYS A 214 10.87 -44.28 9.11
C LYS A 214 12.17 -43.54 8.84
N SER A 215 12.13 -42.22 8.94
CA SER A 215 13.21 -41.32 8.54
C SER A 215 13.34 -40.17 9.52
N LEU A 216 14.56 -39.71 9.79
CA LEU A 216 14.79 -38.43 10.45
C LEU A 216 14.39 -37.29 9.51
N SER A 217 13.68 -36.29 10.03
CA SER A 217 13.27 -35.09 9.26
C SER A 217 14.02 -33.85 9.73
N ILE A 218 14.35 -32.96 8.80
CA ILE A 218 15.04 -31.69 9.06
C ILE A 218 14.33 -30.57 8.30
N PHE A 219 14.05 -29.47 8.98
CA PHE A 219 13.43 -28.28 8.41
C PHE A 219 14.20 -27.03 8.82
N LEU A 220 14.40 -26.10 7.88
CA LEU A 220 14.72 -24.72 8.18
C LEU A 220 13.43 -24.03 8.62
N LYS A 221 13.50 -23.24 9.68
CA LYS A 221 12.37 -22.51 10.24
C LYS A 221 12.71 -21.03 10.37
N PHE A 222 11.79 -20.21 9.91
CA PHE A 222 11.80 -18.76 10.00
C PHE A 222 10.94 -18.31 11.18
N GLU A 223 11.46 -17.43 12.02
CA GLU A 223 10.65 -16.78 13.04
C GLU A 223 9.94 -15.57 12.44
N SER A 224 8.69 -15.78 12.04
CA SER A 224 7.77 -14.68 11.76
C SER A 224 7.31 -14.06 13.08
N LEU A 225 7.69 -12.81 13.32
CA LEU A 225 7.23 -12.04 14.48
C LEU A 225 5.77 -11.56 14.30
N SER A 226 4.81 -12.46 14.14
CA SER A 226 3.39 -12.07 14.16
C SER A 226 2.63 -12.84 15.23
N ILE A 227 2.13 -12.11 16.22
CA ILE A 227 0.78 -12.26 16.83
C ILE A 227 0.48 -11.07 17.79
N PHE A 228 1.48 -10.37 18.36
CA PHE A 228 1.22 -9.35 19.40
C PHE A 228 1.50 -7.89 19.05
N LEU A 229 2.17 -7.57 17.94
CA LEU A 229 2.40 -6.19 17.53
C LEU A 229 1.50 -5.84 16.35
N LYS A 230 0.30 -5.32 16.65
CA LYS A 230 -0.56 -4.61 15.69
C LYS A 230 0.04 -3.24 15.35
N PHE A 231 1.24 -3.23 14.77
CA PHE A 231 1.75 -2.04 14.10
C PHE A 231 2.01 -2.43 12.64
N GLU A 232 1.21 -1.83 11.75
CA GLU A 232 1.04 -2.17 10.33
C GLU A 232 2.29 -1.97 9.45
N ASP A 233 3.47 -1.71 10.01
CA ASP A 233 4.61 -1.23 9.21
C ASP A 233 5.97 -1.89 9.52
N THR A 234 6.03 -2.93 10.34
CA THR A 234 7.33 -3.60 10.56
C THR A 234 7.65 -4.62 9.45
N PRO A 235 8.85 -4.58 8.83
CA PRO A 235 9.32 -5.56 7.84
C PRO A 235 9.35 -7.02 8.32
N ALA A 236 9.06 -7.28 9.60
CA ALA A 236 9.15 -8.57 10.27
C ALA A 236 7.98 -9.53 9.98
N ASN A 237 6.87 -9.03 9.42
CA ASN A 237 5.69 -9.86 9.08
C ASN A 237 5.60 -10.25 7.60
N ARG A 238 6.56 -9.83 6.79
CA ARG A 238 6.55 -10.08 5.36
C ARG A 238 7.17 -11.43 5.05
N ALA A 239 6.69 -12.04 3.97
CA ALA A 239 7.26 -13.29 3.50
C ALA A 239 8.73 -13.08 3.11
N VAL A 240 9.58 -14.03 3.45
CA VAL A 240 11.02 -14.00 3.17
C VAL A 240 11.36 -15.18 2.28
N TYR A 241 11.95 -14.91 1.13
CA TYR A 241 12.49 -15.95 0.27
C TYR A 241 13.84 -16.41 0.81
N ALA A 242 14.03 -17.71 0.92
CA ALA A 242 15.36 -18.30 1.06
C ALA A 242 15.55 -19.49 0.12
N ASP A 243 16.71 -19.52 -0.54
CA ASP A 243 17.28 -20.69 -1.21
C ASP A 243 18.33 -21.27 -0.28
N HIS A 244 18.16 -22.52 0.15
CA HIS A 244 19.02 -23.11 1.16
C HIS A 244 19.32 -24.58 0.91
N ILE A 245 20.46 -25.03 1.44
CA ILE A 245 20.88 -26.42 1.44
C ILE A 245 20.87 -26.93 2.88
N LEU A 246 20.31 -28.12 3.09
CA LEU A 246 20.38 -28.84 4.37
C LEU A 246 21.34 -30.02 4.26
N ARG A 247 22.26 -30.14 5.22
CA ARG A 247 23.27 -31.19 5.28
C ARG A 247 23.30 -31.87 6.64
N MET A 248 23.57 -33.17 6.61
CA MET A 248 24.03 -33.93 7.77
C MET A 248 25.49 -34.30 7.57
N LEU A 249 26.32 -33.91 8.54
CA LEU A 249 27.76 -34.14 8.53
C LEU A 249 28.07 -35.40 9.35
N GLY A 250 28.88 -36.29 8.78
CA GLY A 250 29.37 -37.51 9.41
C GLY A 250 30.90 -37.55 9.50
N MET A 251 31.42 -38.66 10.03
CA MET A 251 32.86 -38.93 10.12
C MET A 251 33.55 -39.02 8.75
N LEU A 252 34.86 -38.73 8.70
CA LEU A 252 35.73 -38.93 7.53
C LEU A 252 35.23 -38.22 6.26
N ASN A 253 34.74 -36.98 6.39
CA ASN A 253 34.15 -36.18 5.32
C ASN A 253 32.90 -36.81 4.65
N LYS A 254 32.28 -37.83 5.27
CA LYS A 254 30.97 -38.29 4.84
C LYS A 254 29.96 -37.19 5.09
N LYS A 255 29.17 -36.86 4.06
CA LYS A 255 28.05 -35.94 4.17
C LYS A 255 26.85 -36.50 3.44
N LYS A 256 25.67 -36.27 4.01
CA LYS A 256 24.40 -36.44 3.31
C LYS A 256 23.82 -35.05 3.10
N GLU A 257 23.58 -34.71 1.84
CA GLU A 257 23.15 -33.39 1.42
C GLU A 257 21.91 -33.54 0.55
N TYR A 258 20.90 -32.72 0.82
CA TYR A 258 19.77 -32.55 -0.08
C TYR A 258 19.87 -31.16 -0.68
N ALA A 259 19.81 -31.12 -2.01
CA ALA A 259 20.04 -29.91 -2.79
C ALA A 259 19.02 -28.80 -2.48
N SER A 260 19.39 -27.58 -2.86
CA SER A 260 18.61 -26.32 -2.89
C SER A 260 17.09 -26.51 -2.78
N ASP A 261 16.54 -26.16 -1.62
CA ASP A 261 15.11 -25.96 -1.41
C ASP A 261 14.81 -24.45 -1.43
N LYS A 262 13.93 -24.03 -2.32
CA LYS A 262 13.57 -22.62 -2.53
C LYS A 262 12.19 -22.39 -1.96
N HIS A 263 12.08 -21.50 -0.98
CA HIS A 263 10.81 -21.28 -0.29
C HIS A 263 10.58 -19.84 0.11
N TRP A 264 9.31 -19.44 0.07
CA TRP A 264 8.84 -18.19 0.66
C TRP A 264 8.28 -18.47 2.05
N PHE A 265 9.12 -18.22 3.06
CA PHE A 265 8.75 -18.37 4.46
C PHE A 265 7.80 -17.25 4.88
N SER A 266 6.73 -17.58 5.60
CA SER A 266 5.72 -16.63 6.08
C SER A 266 5.10 -17.12 7.39
N ALA A 267 4.25 -16.32 8.02
CA ALA A 267 3.55 -16.74 9.24
C ALA A 267 2.75 -18.06 9.06
N SER A 268 2.14 -18.25 7.89
CA SER A 268 1.36 -19.46 7.54
C SER A 268 2.20 -20.61 7.00
N SER A 269 3.48 -20.37 6.67
CA SER A 269 4.41 -21.38 6.17
C SER A 269 5.80 -21.03 6.66
N ASN A 270 6.01 -21.22 7.96
CA ASN A 270 7.19 -20.72 8.66
C ASN A 270 8.34 -21.74 8.67
N ASP A 271 8.14 -22.95 8.17
CA ASP A 271 9.17 -23.96 8.01
C ASP A 271 9.13 -24.62 6.63
N TRP A 272 10.29 -25.09 6.19
CA TRP A 272 10.45 -25.83 4.93
C TRP A 272 11.67 -26.75 5.00
N GLY A 273 11.58 -27.90 4.34
CA GLY A 273 12.65 -28.90 4.35
C GLY A 273 12.12 -30.31 4.06
N TYR A 274 12.79 -31.31 4.64
CA TYR A 274 12.67 -32.69 4.20
C TYR A 274 12.09 -33.60 5.28
N PRO A 275 10.83 -34.07 5.13
CA PRO A 275 10.25 -35.10 5.97
C PRO A 275 11.06 -36.41 5.96
N SER A 276 11.62 -36.79 4.81
CA SER A 276 12.43 -38.01 4.64
C SER A 276 13.91 -37.67 4.38
N PHE A 277 14.57 -36.98 5.32
CA PHE A 277 15.97 -36.57 5.14
C PHE A 277 16.94 -37.76 5.20
N ILE A 278 16.83 -38.64 6.19
CA ILE A 278 17.66 -39.87 6.21
C ILE A 278 16.88 -41.00 6.87
N SER A 279 16.81 -42.16 6.22
CA SER A 279 16.13 -43.31 6.80
C SER A 279 16.78 -43.69 8.14
N LEU A 280 15.99 -44.10 9.12
CA LEU A 280 16.53 -44.50 10.43
C LEU A 280 17.45 -45.72 10.31
N LYS A 281 17.23 -46.59 9.33
CA LYS A 281 18.13 -47.71 9.02
C LYS A 281 19.51 -47.22 8.58
N GLU A 282 19.56 -46.22 7.70
CA GLU A 282 20.81 -45.65 7.21
C GLU A 282 21.51 -44.82 8.29
N LEU A 283 20.75 -44.02 9.06
CA LEU A 283 21.27 -43.19 10.14
C LEU A 283 21.93 -44.03 11.25
N ASN A 284 21.27 -45.13 11.66
CA ASN A 284 21.75 -45.99 12.74
C ASN A 284 22.81 -47.01 12.30
N ASN A 285 23.15 -47.08 11.01
CA ASN A 285 24.23 -47.94 10.55
C ASN A 285 25.58 -47.31 10.91
N ALA A 286 26.29 -47.91 11.87
CA ALA A 286 27.59 -47.42 12.35
C ALA A 286 28.62 -47.25 11.22
N SER A 287 28.56 -48.05 10.13
CA SER A 287 29.48 -47.89 9.01
C SER A 287 29.24 -46.61 8.19
N ASN A 288 28.06 -46.01 8.28
CA ASN A 288 27.72 -44.75 7.63
C ASN A 288 28.27 -43.53 8.41
N GLY A 289 28.48 -43.65 9.72
CA GLY A 289 29.22 -42.66 10.52
C GLY A 289 28.53 -41.31 10.69
N PHE A 290 27.20 -41.24 10.59
CA PHE A 290 26.42 -40.01 10.78
C PHE A 290 26.16 -39.66 12.26
N ILE A 291 26.16 -40.66 13.14
CA ILE A 291 26.14 -40.47 14.59
C ILE A 291 27.57 -40.65 15.09
N VAL A 292 28.14 -39.60 15.69
CA VAL A 292 29.52 -39.58 16.18
C VAL A 292 29.49 -39.18 17.65
N ASN A 293 30.01 -40.01 18.56
CA ASN A 293 29.95 -39.76 20.01
C ASN A 293 28.53 -39.38 20.48
N ASP A 294 27.55 -40.20 20.09
CA ASP A 294 26.11 -39.97 20.35
C ASP A 294 25.60 -38.58 19.95
N THR A 295 26.19 -38.00 18.90
CA THR A 295 25.84 -36.66 18.41
C THR A 295 25.61 -36.72 16.91
N ILE A 296 24.55 -36.06 16.44
CA ILE A 296 24.39 -35.75 15.01
C ILE A 296 24.76 -34.29 14.76
N THR A 297 25.39 -34.03 13.62
CA THR A 297 25.75 -32.66 13.20
C THR A 297 24.97 -32.30 11.96
N ILE A 298 24.23 -31.21 12.02
CA ILE A 298 23.38 -30.70 10.95
C ILE A 298 23.88 -29.33 10.56
N GLU A 299 23.94 -29.07 9.27
CA GLU A 299 24.31 -27.78 8.73
C GLU A 299 23.22 -27.28 7.79
N VAL A 300 23.00 -25.97 7.81
CA VAL A 300 22.24 -25.27 6.79
C VAL A 300 23.11 -24.20 6.17
N GLU A 301 23.01 -24.05 4.86
CA GLU A 301 23.64 -22.98 4.08
C GLU A 301 22.56 -22.26 3.28
N ILE A 302 22.31 -20.99 3.60
CA ILE A 302 21.42 -20.11 2.87
C ILE A 302 22.23 -19.49 1.72
N LEU A 303 21.89 -19.88 0.49
CA LEU A 303 22.55 -19.44 -0.75
C LEU A 303 22.00 -18.11 -1.26
N VAL A 304 20.70 -17.88 -1.10
CA VAL A 304 20.02 -16.65 -1.52
C VAL A 304 18.99 -16.28 -0.49
N LEU A 305 18.91 -15.00 -0.13
CA LEU A 305 17.94 -14.46 0.80
C LEU A 305 17.31 -13.18 0.26
N SER A 306 15.99 -13.02 0.40
CA SER A 306 15.35 -11.73 0.12
C SER A 306 15.56 -10.75 1.27
N GLU A 307 15.95 -9.53 0.95
CA GLU A 307 15.99 -8.39 1.86
C GLU A 307 15.04 -7.30 1.39
N ILE A 308 14.21 -6.78 2.30
CA ILE A 308 13.27 -5.70 2.03
C ILE A 308 13.69 -4.46 2.81
N LYS A 309 13.87 -3.34 2.10
CA LYS A 309 14.08 -2.01 2.69
C LYS A 309 12.90 -1.13 2.36
N VAL A 310 12.32 -0.49 3.38
CA VAL A 310 11.21 0.46 3.23
C VAL A 310 11.77 1.86 3.45
N PHE A 311 11.45 2.76 2.53
CA PHE A 311 11.87 4.15 2.56
C PHE A 311 10.63 5.03 2.65
N ARG A 312 10.69 6.01 3.53
CA ARG A 312 9.67 7.04 3.67
C ARG A 312 10.34 8.36 3.28
N SER A 313 9.76 9.04 2.31
CA SER A 313 10.06 10.46 2.15
C SER A 313 9.34 11.19 3.28
N GLU A 314 10.10 11.63 4.27
CA GLU A 314 9.65 12.73 5.11
C GLU A 314 9.84 14.00 4.27
N ASN A 315 8.88 14.92 4.34
CA ASN A 315 9.11 16.27 3.83
C ASN A 315 10.27 16.84 4.64
N THR A 316 11.50 16.68 4.18
CA THR A 316 12.63 17.48 4.64
C THR A 316 12.43 18.88 4.07
N GLU A 317 11.55 19.63 4.71
CA GLU A 317 11.67 21.08 4.80
C GLU A 317 12.77 21.37 5.82
N GLU A 318 14.03 21.26 5.39
CA GLU A 318 15.16 21.89 6.07
C GLU A 318 16.08 22.51 5.01
N ALA A 319 15.87 23.81 4.77
CA ALA A 319 16.87 24.90 4.70
C ALA A 319 16.35 26.10 3.91
#